data_AF-A0A662TSP2-F1
#
_entry.id   AF-A0A662TSP2-F1
#
_cell.length_a   1.000
_cell.length_b   1.000
_cell.length_c   1.000
_cell.angle_alpha   90.00
_cell.angle_beta   90.00
_cell.angle_gamma   90.00
#
_symmetry.space_group_name_H-M   'P 1'
#
loop_
_entity.id
_entity.type
_entity.pdbx_description
1 polymer ?
#
loop_
_entity_poly.entity_id
_entity_poly.type
_entity_poly.pdbx_seq_one_letter_code
_entity_poly.pdbx_strand_id
1 'polypeptide(L)'
;MRGFAKTLLELPGTVYVPSKVYLYGVYKGRVKFSDREKGVYFVDVGSETLFLPYSKVHTKTLLPGEEVVVQVEDIPWGNKKPVATTNITFPGEKAVLIPGNRVLVSKKIVDMEKRGFLIALGMELRPEGWGILWRTISGEHDEAELRAEVKRLVELVELVNRKKWEASAPCLLHGEIVRDRVLFSSPTFSALDRERGFVTPTLRGHHQLKSPGYNLDLSLATLEQLILESPELKEKLEKHLEESMKKFLWPKPGESVLIEHQKLDGTVLYLGRAVVKSVDDKQLLLERKVHTDGVYNGLGVPKRVGDLIETLVQPYEWWTHTRYLRQNQVVGEYVNINTPAEVCPDRIRYIDLEVDVIRKPGGEIEIVDKEKLEKHRDITISSKLVETALKKAEEAVWYLGGGR
;
A
#
# COMPACT_ATOMS: atom_id res chain seq x y z
N MET A 1 -2.98 -17.25 -5.42
CA MET A 1 -2.11 -16.13 -5.84
C MET A 1 -1.98 -16.15 -7.37
N ARG A 2 -2.16 -15.02 -8.07
CA ARG A 2 -2.01 -14.97 -9.55
C ARG A 2 -0.53 -15.15 -9.93
N GLY A 3 -0.24 -15.69 -11.11
CA GLY A 3 1.12 -16.08 -11.53
C GLY A 3 2.20 -15.00 -11.34
N PHE A 4 1.91 -13.75 -11.72
CA PHE A 4 2.85 -12.62 -11.57
C PHE A 4 3.16 -12.26 -10.11
N ALA A 5 2.17 -12.36 -9.22
CA ALA A 5 2.38 -12.10 -7.79
C ALA A 5 3.32 -13.15 -7.15
N LYS A 6 3.27 -14.39 -7.63
CA LYS A 6 4.19 -15.45 -7.18
C LYS A 6 5.64 -15.11 -7.53
N THR A 7 5.89 -14.64 -8.77
CA THR A 7 7.22 -14.20 -9.20
C THR A 7 7.74 -13.04 -8.36
N LEU A 8 6.89 -12.07 -8.00
CA LEU A 8 7.33 -10.95 -7.16
C LEU A 8 7.72 -11.38 -5.74
N LEU A 9 7.09 -12.40 -5.18
CA LEU A 9 7.47 -12.94 -3.86
C LEU A 9 8.80 -13.71 -3.86
N GLU A 10 9.34 -14.05 -5.04
CA GLU A 10 10.69 -14.63 -5.14
C GLU A 10 11.78 -13.58 -4.88
N LEU A 11 11.47 -12.30 -5.06
CA LEU A 11 12.38 -11.22 -4.71
C LEU A 11 12.55 -11.10 -3.18
N PRO A 12 13.77 -10.91 -2.69
CA PRO A 12 14.04 -10.85 -1.25
C PRO A 12 13.38 -9.64 -0.61
N GLY A 13 12.83 -9.81 0.59
CA GLY A 13 12.24 -8.71 1.38
C GLY A 13 10.95 -8.13 0.80
N THR A 14 10.31 -8.79 -0.16
CA THR A 14 9.06 -8.35 -0.77
C THR A 14 7.85 -8.78 0.05
N VAL A 15 6.87 -7.88 0.18
CA VAL A 15 5.56 -8.19 0.77
C VAL A 15 4.45 -7.93 -0.24
N TYR A 16 3.64 -8.96 -0.51
CA TYR A 16 2.45 -8.88 -1.33
C TYR A 16 1.22 -8.64 -0.45
N VAL A 17 0.47 -7.58 -0.76
CA VAL A 17 -0.74 -7.20 -0.02
C VAL A 17 -1.93 -7.34 -0.96
N PRO A 18 -2.74 -8.42 -0.83
CA PRO A 18 -3.89 -8.61 -1.68
C PRO A 18 -4.95 -7.54 -1.43
N SER A 19 -5.57 -7.07 -2.50
CA SER A 19 -6.68 -6.13 -2.39
C SER A 19 -7.89 -6.80 -1.76
N LYS A 20 -8.48 -6.15 -0.75
CA LYS A 20 -9.72 -6.64 -0.12
C LYS A 20 -10.96 -6.39 -0.98
N VAL A 21 -10.85 -5.53 -1.99
CA VAL A 21 -11.94 -5.19 -2.91
C VAL A 21 -11.44 -5.08 -4.35
N TYR A 22 -12.35 -5.29 -5.31
CA TYR A 22 -12.06 -5.11 -6.72
C TYR A 22 -12.22 -3.63 -7.10
N LEU A 23 -11.27 -3.09 -7.87
CA LEU A 23 -11.43 -1.77 -8.49
C LEU A 23 -12.59 -1.84 -9.50
N TYR A 24 -13.51 -0.87 -9.46
CA TYR A 24 -14.78 -0.88 -10.20
C TYR A 24 -15.72 -2.03 -9.86
N GLY A 25 -15.41 -2.80 -8.82
CA GLY A 25 -16.30 -3.84 -8.30
C GLY A 25 -17.60 -3.23 -7.77
N VAL A 26 -18.71 -3.90 -8.04
CA VAL A 26 -20.05 -3.56 -7.58
C VAL A 26 -20.41 -4.47 -6.40
N TYR A 27 -20.79 -3.85 -5.30
CA TYR A 27 -21.11 -4.50 -4.04
C TYR A 27 -22.49 -4.07 -3.55
N LYS A 28 -23.16 -4.99 -2.87
CA LYS A 28 -24.31 -4.68 -2.03
C LYS A 28 -23.80 -4.62 -0.59
N GLY A 29 -23.73 -3.43 -0.02
CA GLY A 29 -23.19 -3.18 1.31
C GLY A 29 -24.23 -2.72 2.32
N ARG A 30 -23.82 -2.62 3.58
CA ARG A 30 -24.64 -2.11 4.69
C ARG A 30 -24.02 -0.85 5.28
N VAL A 31 -24.78 0.23 5.39
CA VAL A 31 -24.28 1.46 6.00
C VAL A 31 -24.03 1.23 7.49
N LYS A 32 -22.79 1.35 7.96
CA LYS A 32 -22.46 1.23 9.39
C LYS A 32 -22.87 2.50 10.14
N PHE A 33 -22.36 3.63 9.68
CA PHE A 33 -22.62 4.95 10.24
C PHE A 33 -22.23 6.03 9.22
N SER A 34 -22.50 7.28 9.57
CA SER A 34 -22.12 8.46 8.79
C SER A 34 -21.31 9.43 9.63
N ASP A 35 -20.26 10.01 9.06
CA ASP A 35 -19.51 11.12 9.66
C ASP A 35 -19.95 12.41 8.96
N ARG A 36 -20.74 13.22 9.67
CA ARG A 36 -21.36 14.44 9.11
C ARG A 36 -20.34 15.54 8.86
N GLU A 37 -19.32 15.67 9.72
CA GLU A 37 -18.28 16.68 9.57
C GLU A 37 -17.45 16.42 8.32
N LYS A 38 -17.17 15.16 8.01
CA LYS A 38 -16.44 14.76 6.79
C LYS A 38 -17.34 14.60 5.57
N GLY A 39 -18.67 14.59 5.75
CA GLY A 39 -19.63 14.38 4.67
C GLY A 39 -19.52 13.01 4.02
N VAL A 40 -19.35 11.94 4.82
CA VAL A 40 -19.17 10.56 4.29
C VAL A 40 -20.05 9.53 5.00
N TYR A 41 -20.44 8.50 4.27
CA TYR A 41 -20.97 7.25 4.81
C TYR A 41 -19.88 6.17 4.84
N PHE A 42 -19.93 5.31 5.85
CA PHE A 42 -19.08 4.13 5.96
C PHE A 42 -19.93 2.90 5.63
N VAL A 43 -19.60 2.20 4.53
CA VAL A 43 -20.41 1.09 4.02
C VAL A 43 -19.65 -0.22 4.16
N ASP A 44 -20.19 -1.17 4.93
CA ASP A 44 -19.64 -2.52 5.03
C ASP A 44 -19.93 -3.31 3.76
N VAL A 45 -18.91 -3.84 3.11
CA VAL A 45 -19.06 -4.78 1.99
C VAL A 45 -18.54 -6.18 2.33
N GLY A 46 -18.36 -6.47 3.62
CA GLY A 46 -17.96 -7.77 4.15
C GLY A 46 -16.44 -7.93 4.17
N SER A 47 -15.79 -7.71 3.03
CA SER A 47 -14.32 -7.80 2.94
C SER A 47 -13.59 -6.54 3.42
N GLU A 48 -14.24 -5.37 3.37
CA GLU A 48 -13.71 -4.09 3.83
C GLU A 48 -14.86 -3.11 4.09
N THR A 49 -14.58 -1.99 4.74
CA THR A 49 -15.50 -0.84 4.82
C THR A 49 -15.14 0.20 3.76
N LEU A 50 -16.09 0.62 2.95
CA LEU A 50 -15.91 1.63 1.92
C LEU A 50 -16.25 3.04 2.44
N PHE A 51 -15.54 4.04 1.92
CA PHE A 51 -15.89 5.45 2.07
C PHE A 51 -16.82 5.85 0.94
N LEU A 52 -18.04 6.26 1.26
CA LEU A 52 -19.03 6.77 0.31
C LEU A 52 -19.29 8.26 0.59
N PRO A 53 -18.63 9.19 -0.12
CA PRO A 53 -18.86 10.62 0.06
C PRO A 53 -20.33 10.99 -0.26
N TYR A 54 -20.90 11.95 0.47
CA TYR A 54 -22.27 12.41 0.24
C TYR A 54 -22.48 12.90 -1.19
N SER A 55 -21.48 13.55 -1.77
CA SER A 55 -21.47 14.03 -3.15
C SER A 55 -21.55 12.92 -4.21
N LYS A 56 -21.29 11.67 -3.82
CA LYS A 56 -21.36 10.47 -4.69
C LYS A 56 -22.60 9.60 -4.39
N VAL A 57 -23.52 10.12 -3.58
CA VAL A 57 -24.85 9.54 -3.35
C VAL A 57 -25.85 10.26 -4.25
N HIS A 58 -26.34 9.57 -5.28
CA HIS A 58 -27.31 10.11 -6.24
C HIS A 58 -28.74 9.62 -5.98
N THR A 59 -28.93 8.94 -4.85
CA THR A 59 -30.22 8.45 -4.38
C THR A 59 -30.72 9.35 -3.25
N LYS A 60 -31.24 8.75 -2.18
CA LYS A 60 -31.68 9.44 -0.96
C LYS A 60 -30.56 9.47 0.09
N THR A 61 -30.79 10.23 1.15
CA THR A 61 -30.03 10.11 2.39
C THR A 61 -30.11 8.67 2.91
N LEU A 62 -28.97 8.12 3.30
CA LEU A 62 -28.87 6.74 3.77
C LEU A 62 -28.88 6.70 5.30
N LEU A 63 -29.58 5.72 5.88
CA LEU A 63 -29.64 5.50 7.32
C LEU A 63 -28.67 4.38 7.76
N PRO A 64 -28.16 4.41 9.02
CA PRO A 64 -27.43 3.27 9.58
C PRO A 64 -28.25 1.98 9.48
N GLY A 65 -27.59 0.88 9.10
CA GLY A 65 -28.20 -0.43 8.86
C GLY A 65 -28.82 -0.61 7.47
N GLU A 66 -29.01 0.46 6.70
CA GLU A 66 -29.61 0.39 5.36
C GLU A 66 -28.70 -0.32 4.35
N GLU A 67 -29.30 -1.10 3.45
CA GLU A 67 -28.59 -1.73 2.34
C GLU A 67 -28.43 -0.76 1.17
N VAL A 68 -27.24 -0.72 0.59
CA VAL A 68 -26.92 0.17 -0.53
C VAL A 68 -26.04 -0.54 -1.55
N VAL A 69 -26.34 -0.35 -2.84
CA VAL A 69 -25.47 -0.81 -3.92
C VAL A 69 -24.45 0.29 -4.23
N VAL A 70 -23.19 -0.09 -4.23
CA VAL A 70 -22.06 0.82 -4.40
C VAL A 70 -21.04 0.21 -5.35
N GLN A 71 -20.35 1.07 -6.11
CA GLN A 71 -19.22 0.70 -6.95
C GLN A 71 -17.94 1.32 -6.39
N VAL A 72 -16.87 0.53 -6.30
CA VAL A 72 -15.54 1.03 -5.90
C VAL A 72 -14.97 1.86 -7.04
N GLU A 73 -14.71 3.14 -6.79
CA GLU A 73 -14.20 4.07 -7.80
C GLU A 73 -12.68 4.25 -7.70
N ASP A 74 -12.14 4.22 -6.47
CA ASP A 74 -10.71 4.28 -6.25
C ASP A 74 -10.28 3.48 -5.02
N ILE A 75 -9.07 2.96 -5.07
CA ILE A 75 -8.40 2.25 -3.97
C ILE A 75 -7.12 3.04 -3.69
N PRO A 76 -7.18 4.05 -2.81
CA PRO A 76 -6.06 4.93 -2.55
C PRO A 76 -4.91 4.19 -1.84
N TRP A 77 -3.69 4.71 -1.99
CA TRP A 77 -2.52 4.20 -1.29
C TRP A 77 -2.53 4.53 0.22
N GLY A 78 -1.82 3.72 1.00
CA GLY A 78 -1.70 3.87 2.46
C GLY A 78 -2.97 3.44 3.21
N ASN A 79 -3.28 4.14 4.30
CA ASN A 79 -4.38 3.81 5.23
C ASN A 79 -5.75 4.33 4.80
N LYS A 80 -5.84 4.99 3.64
CA LYS A 80 -7.10 5.52 3.16
C LYS A 80 -8.00 4.36 2.74
N LYS A 81 -9.27 4.41 3.13
CA LYS A 81 -10.24 3.38 2.74
C LYS A 81 -10.61 3.53 1.25
N PRO A 82 -10.97 2.43 0.57
CA PRO A 82 -11.48 2.48 -0.79
C PRO A 82 -12.70 3.39 -0.89
N VAL A 83 -12.73 4.20 -1.95
CA VAL A 83 -13.78 5.20 -2.19
C VAL A 83 -14.82 4.59 -3.12
N ALA A 84 -16.09 4.81 -2.81
CA ALA A 84 -17.21 4.26 -3.55
C ALA A 84 -18.20 5.34 -4.01
N THR A 85 -19.05 4.96 -4.96
CA THR A 85 -20.14 5.76 -5.51
C THR A 85 -21.41 4.93 -5.65
N THR A 86 -22.58 5.58 -5.61
CA THR A 86 -23.87 4.96 -5.97
C THR A 86 -24.18 5.09 -7.46
N ASN A 87 -23.39 5.87 -8.21
CA ASN A 87 -23.51 6.00 -9.66
C ASN A 87 -22.81 4.81 -10.35
N ILE A 88 -23.48 3.67 -10.39
CA ILE A 88 -22.92 2.42 -10.91
C ILE A 88 -22.76 2.50 -12.43
N THR A 89 -21.57 2.17 -12.94
CA THR A 89 -21.27 2.13 -14.37
C THR A 89 -20.69 0.77 -14.76
N PHE A 90 -20.89 0.35 -16.01
CA PHE A 90 -20.32 -0.90 -16.53
C PHE A 90 -19.42 -0.58 -17.73
N PRO A 91 -18.11 -0.44 -17.49
CA PRO A 91 -17.17 -0.14 -18.56
C PRO A 91 -16.88 -1.38 -19.40
N GLY A 92 -17.08 -1.24 -20.70
CA GLY A 92 -16.54 -2.10 -21.73
C GLY A 92 -15.35 -1.46 -22.45
N GLU A 93 -14.84 -2.15 -23.46
CA GLU A 93 -13.76 -1.69 -24.33
C GLU A 93 -14.22 -0.52 -25.23
N LYS A 94 -15.40 -0.67 -25.86
CA LYS A 94 -15.94 0.28 -26.85
C LYS A 94 -17.02 1.20 -26.27
N ALA A 95 -17.74 0.73 -25.27
CA ALA A 95 -18.86 1.46 -24.65
C ALA A 95 -18.78 1.40 -23.13
N VAL A 96 -19.49 2.30 -22.46
CA VAL A 96 -19.75 2.23 -21.02
C VAL A 96 -21.25 2.38 -20.82
N LEU A 97 -21.88 1.44 -20.12
CA LEU A 97 -23.25 1.67 -19.65
C LEU A 97 -23.21 2.60 -18.44
N ILE A 98 -23.96 3.69 -18.53
CA ILE A 98 -24.05 4.74 -17.52
C ILE A 98 -25.51 4.91 -17.05
N PRO A 99 -25.75 5.35 -15.80
CA PRO A 99 -27.12 5.57 -15.35
C PRO A 99 -27.84 6.69 -16.08
N GLY A 100 -29.14 6.48 -16.30
CA GLY A 100 -30.06 7.40 -16.94
C GLY A 100 -30.10 7.27 -18.46
N ASN A 101 -31.12 7.85 -19.07
CA ASN A 101 -31.52 7.56 -20.46
C ASN A 101 -30.79 8.42 -21.52
N ARG A 102 -29.45 8.49 -21.47
CA ARG A 102 -28.66 9.39 -22.33
C ARG A 102 -27.60 8.67 -23.17
N VAL A 103 -27.30 9.23 -24.34
CA VAL A 103 -26.19 8.76 -25.18
C VAL A 103 -25.12 9.84 -25.24
N LEU A 104 -23.88 9.46 -24.93
CA LEU A 104 -22.72 10.32 -24.96
C LEU A 104 -21.68 9.72 -25.91
N VAL A 105 -20.95 10.58 -26.60
CA VAL A 105 -19.83 10.17 -27.47
C VAL A 105 -18.57 10.88 -27.01
N SER A 106 -17.47 10.13 -26.86
CA SER A 106 -16.14 10.66 -26.55
C SER A 106 -15.85 11.92 -27.36
N LYS A 107 -15.35 12.97 -26.69
CA LYS A 107 -14.97 14.23 -27.35
C LYS A 107 -13.81 14.06 -28.33
N LYS A 108 -13.06 12.95 -28.23
CA LYS A 108 -11.94 12.63 -29.13
C LYS A 108 -12.39 12.10 -30.50
N ILE A 109 -13.64 11.67 -30.63
CA ILE A 109 -14.22 11.32 -31.94
C ILE A 109 -14.70 12.63 -32.55
N VAL A 110 -13.97 13.15 -33.53
CA VAL A 110 -14.23 14.45 -34.18
C VAL A 110 -15.07 14.33 -35.45
N ASP A 111 -15.10 13.14 -36.06
CA ASP A 111 -15.92 12.85 -37.24
C ASP A 111 -17.41 12.99 -36.90
N MET A 112 -18.05 14.00 -37.48
CA MET A 112 -19.44 14.34 -37.20
C MET A 112 -20.43 13.29 -37.73
N GLU A 113 -20.13 12.63 -38.84
CA GLU A 113 -20.97 11.56 -39.39
C GLU A 113 -20.93 10.34 -38.46
N LYS A 114 -19.72 9.92 -38.07
CA LYS A 114 -19.56 8.81 -37.12
C LYS A 114 -20.20 9.12 -35.77
N ARG A 115 -20.09 10.36 -35.28
CA ARG A 115 -20.78 10.79 -34.04
C ARG A 115 -22.28 10.69 -34.18
N GLY A 116 -22.86 11.16 -35.28
CA GLY A 116 -24.29 11.07 -35.56
C GLY A 116 -24.77 9.62 -35.56
N PHE A 117 -24.04 8.75 -36.25
CA PHE A 117 -24.28 7.31 -36.26
C PHE A 117 -24.25 6.70 -34.85
N LEU A 118 -23.20 6.99 -34.05
CA LEU A 118 -23.08 6.48 -32.69
C LEU A 118 -24.21 6.98 -31.76
N ILE A 119 -24.66 8.23 -31.93
CA ILE A 119 -25.81 8.76 -31.18
C ILE A 119 -27.07 7.98 -31.54
N ALA A 120 -27.36 7.80 -32.83
CA ALA A 120 -28.54 7.07 -33.30
C ALA A 120 -28.51 5.61 -32.81
N LEU A 121 -27.40 4.91 -33.02
CA LEU A 121 -27.21 3.53 -32.58
C LEU A 121 -27.32 3.41 -31.06
N GLY A 122 -26.72 4.33 -30.30
CA GLY A 122 -26.82 4.32 -28.84
C GLY A 122 -28.26 4.54 -28.35
N MET A 123 -29.06 5.34 -29.06
CA MET A 123 -30.47 5.57 -28.68
C MET A 123 -31.33 4.33 -28.93
N GLU A 124 -31.01 3.57 -29.98
CA GLU A 124 -31.63 2.29 -30.28
C GLU A 124 -31.26 1.21 -29.26
N LEU A 125 -29.99 1.11 -28.89
CA LEU A 125 -29.46 -0.02 -28.13
C LEU A 125 -29.55 0.12 -26.61
N ARG A 126 -29.76 1.32 -26.08
CA ARG A 126 -29.72 1.55 -24.63
C ARG A 126 -30.86 0.80 -23.92
N PRO A 127 -30.59 0.07 -22.82
CA PRO A 127 -31.66 -0.52 -22.04
C PRO A 127 -32.38 0.55 -21.21
N GLU A 128 -33.59 0.22 -20.74
CA GLU A 128 -34.39 1.15 -19.92
C GLU A 128 -33.64 1.54 -18.64
N GLY A 129 -33.65 2.84 -18.33
CA GLY A 129 -32.96 3.40 -17.15
C GLY A 129 -31.45 3.56 -17.32
N TRP A 130 -30.90 3.14 -18.46
CA TRP A 130 -29.48 3.23 -18.79
C TRP A 130 -29.23 4.03 -20.07
N GLY A 131 -27.97 4.43 -20.17
CA GLY A 131 -27.41 5.22 -21.23
C GLY A 131 -26.10 4.61 -21.69
N ILE A 132 -25.63 5.06 -22.85
CA ILE A 132 -24.41 4.55 -23.47
C ILE A 132 -23.43 5.71 -23.62
N LEU A 133 -22.22 5.55 -23.08
CA LEU A 133 -21.08 6.40 -23.39
C LEU A 133 -20.15 5.64 -24.35
N TRP A 134 -20.10 6.09 -25.60
CA TRP A 134 -19.17 5.57 -26.61
C TRP A 134 -17.75 6.09 -26.36
N ARG A 135 -16.79 5.17 -26.24
CA ARG A 135 -15.37 5.45 -25.98
C ARG A 135 -14.65 5.79 -27.27
N THR A 136 -13.45 6.39 -27.21
CA THR A 136 -12.73 6.81 -28.42
C THR A 136 -12.57 5.72 -29.47
N ILE A 137 -12.27 4.49 -29.03
CA ILE A 137 -12.07 3.34 -29.94
C ILE A 137 -13.33 3.00 -30.74
N SER A 138 -14.53 3.32 -30.25
CA SER A 138 -15.78 3.04 -30.97
C SER A 138 -15.89 3.78 -32.31
N GLY A 139 -15.09 4.84 -32.52
CA GLY A 139 -15.02 5.55 -33.78
C GLY A 139 -14.51 4.68 -34.94
N GLU A 140 -13.74 3.64 -34.64
CA GLU A 140 -13.05 2.79 -35.62
C GLU A 140 -13.75 1.44 -35.84
N HIS A 141 -14.79 1.13 -35.06
CA HIS A 141 -15.48 -0.15 -35.11
C HIS A 141 -16.81 -0.09 -35.87
N ASP A 142 -17.20 -1.22 -36.45
CA ASP A 142 -18.45 -1.36 -37.19
C ASP A 142 -19.67 -1.53 -36.26
N GLU A 143 -20.87 -1.47 -36.83
CA GLU A 143 -22.11 -1.60 -36.08
C GLU A 143 -22.25 -2.94 -35.36
N ALA A 144 -21.84 -4.04 -35.99
CA ALA A 144 -22.00 -5.38 -35.45
C ALA A 144 -21.18 -5.56 -34.17
N GLU A 145 -19.93 -5.08 -34.19
CA GLU A 145 -19.05 -5.07 -33.03
C GLU A 145 -19.59 -4.21 -31.88
N LEU A 146 -20.15 -3.04 -32.19
CA LEU A 146 -20.71 -2.14 -31.19
C LEU A 146 -21.98 -2.71 -30.55
N ARG A 147 -22.85 -3.33 -31.36
CA ARG A 147 -24.04 -4.06 -30.87
C ARG A 147 -23.65 -5.22 -29.96
N ALA A 148 -22.66 -6.01 -30.35
CA ALA A 148 -22.18 -7.14 -29.56
C ALA A 148 -21.62 -6.68 -28.20
N GLU A 149 -20.88 -5.57 -28.17
CA GLU A 149 -20.40 -4.98 -26.93
C GLU A 149 -21.55 -4.53 -26.01
N VAL A 150 -22.51 -3.77 -26.54
CA VAL A 150 -23.65 -3.30 -25.72
C VAL A 150 -24.45 -4.49 -25.19
N LYS A 151 -24.69 -5.52 -26.01
CA LYS A 151 -25.36 -6.75 -25.59
C LYS A 151 -24.65 -7.41 -24.40
N ARG A 152 -23.32 -7.58 -24.46
CA ARG A 152 -22.53 -8.12 -23.34
C ARG A 152 -22.69 -7.28 -22.06
N LEU A 153 -22.68 -5.96 -22.17
CA LEU A 153 -22.86 -5.07 -21.02
C LEU A 153 -24.28 -5.16 -20.44
N VAL A 154 -25.30 -5.31 -21.29
CA VAL A 154 -26.70 -5.53 -20.86
C VAL A 154 -26.82 -6.84 -20.08
N GLU A 155 -26.27 -7.94 -20.60
CA GLU A 155 -26.26 -9.23 -19.93
C GLU A 155 -25.56 -9.16 -18.55
N LEU A 156 -24.50 -8.37 -18.44
CA LEU A 156 -23.81 -8.11 -17.17
C LEU A 156 -24.70 -7.33 -16.18
N VAL A 157 -25.41 -6.30 -16.65
CA VAL A 157 -26.36 -5.54 -15.82
C VAL A 157 -27.46 -6.45 -15.28
N GLU A 158 -28.02 -7.31 -16.13
CA GLU A 158 -29.06 -8.28 -15.73
C GLU A 158 -28.54 -9.27 -14.68
N LEU A 159 -27.32 -9.79 -14.87
CA LEU A 159 -26.65 -10.65 -13.89
C LEU A 159 -26.49 -9.94 -12.53
N VAL A 160 -26.03 -8.69 -12.53
CA VAL A 160 -25.81 -7.91 -11.30
C VAL A 160 -27.15 -7.60 -10.62
N ASN A 161 -28.17 -7.22 -11.39
CA ASN A 161 -29.51 -6.96 -10.87
C ASN A 161 -30.14 -8.21 -10.26
N ARG A 162 -29.99 -9.38 -10.90
CA ARG A 162 -30.47 -10.66 -10.34
C ARG A 162 -29.81 -10.95 -8.98
N LYS A 163 -28.47 -10.89 -8.91
CA LYS A 163 -27.73 -11.10 -7.66
C LYS A 163 -28.11 -10.11 -6.56
N LYS A 164 -28.39 -8.85 -6.92
CA LYS A 164 -28.81 -7.81 -5.97
C LYS A 164 -30.09 -8.19 -5.21
N TRP A 165 -31.02 -8.87 -5.88
CA TRP A 165 -32.29 -9.31 -5.29
C TRP A 165 -32.15 -10.63 -4.52
N GLU A 166 -31.32 -11.55 -5.01
CA GLU A 166 -31.13 -12.87 -4.39
C GLU A 166 -30.28 -12.83 -3.11
N ALA A 167 -29.29 -11.93 -3.04
CA ALA A 167 -28.34 -11.88 -1.93
C ALA A 167 -28.62 -10.73 -0.95
N SER A 168 -28.47 -11.00 0.34
CA SER A 168 -28.47 -9.98 1.40
C SER A 168 -27.12 -9.27 1.49
N ALA A 169 -27.10 -8.03 1.98
CA ALA A 169 -25.84 -7.34 2.26
C ALA A 169 -25.16 -7.88 3.54
N PRO A 170 -23.82 -7.99 3.59
CA PRO A 170 -22.87 -7.60 2.55
C PRO A 170 -22.56 -8.71 1.52
N CYS A 171 -22.49 -8.36 0.23
CA CYS A 171 -22.02 -9.27 -0.82
C CYS A 171 -21.40 -8.57 -2.04
N LEU A 172 -20.52 -9.29 -2.75
CA LEU A 172 -19.99 -8.90 -4.06
C LEU A 172 -21.00 -9.27 -5.16
N LEU A 173 -21.40 -8.29 -5.97
CA LEU A 173 -22.28 -8.54 -7.12
C LEU A 173 -21.46 -8.79 -8.40
N HIS A 174 -20.42 -7.99 -8.62
CA HIS A 174 -19.49 -8.10 -9.75
C HIS A 174 -18.12 -7.48 -9.41
N GLY A 175 -17.03 -8.07 -9.89
CA GLY A 175 -15.69 -7.50 -9.73
C GLY A 175 -14.61 -8.40 -10.33
N GLU A 176 -13.74 -7.83 -11.17
CA GLU A 176 -12.72 -8.57 -11.92
C GLU A 176 -11.32 -7.96 -11.80
N ILE A 177 -11.27 -6.63 -11.68
CA ILE A 177 -10.02 -5.87 -11.63
C ILE A 177 -9.50 -5.85 -10.21
N VAL A 178 -8.37 -6.52 -10.02
CA VAL A 178 -7.67 -6.57 -8.74
C VAL A 178 -6.59 -5.50 -8.74
N ARG A 179 -6.53 -4.72 -7.67
CA ARG A 179 -5.45 -3.74 -7.43
C ARG A 179 -4.70 -4.12 -6.16
N ASP A 180 -3.92 -5.18 -6.28
CA ASP A 180 -3.01 -5.62 -5.22
C ASP A 180 -1.88 -4.61 -5.04
N ARG A 181 -1.30 -4.58 -3.85
CA ARG A 181 -0.12 -3.76 -3.57
C ARG A 181 1.08 -4.67 -3.35
N VAL A 182 2.25 -4.16 -3.67
CA VAL A 182 3.51 -4.83 -3.37
C VAL A 182 4.40 -3.82 -2.68
N LEU A 183 4.87 -4.19 -1.49
CA LEU A 183 5.78 -3.38 -0.70
C LEU A 183 7.19 -3.91 -0.96
N PHE A 184 8.05 -3.00 -1.39
CA PHE A 184 9.47 -3.26 -1.59
C PHE A 184 10.26 -2.71 -0.41
N SER A 185 11.34 -3.42 -0.10
CA SER A 185 12.34 -3.04 0.88
C SER A 185 13.73 -2.98 0.22
N SER A 186 14.73 -2.49 0.95
CA SER A 186 16.12 -2.40 0.47
C SER A 186 16.68 -3.67 -0.19
N PRO A 187 16.48 -4.90 0.34
CA PRO A 187 16.87 -6.13 -0.37
C PRO A 187 16.19 -6.28 -1.74
N THR A 188 14.91 -5.91 -1.84
CA THR A 188 14.16 -5.96 -3.10
C THR A 188 14.74 -4.98 -4.10
N PHE A 189 14.96 -3.72 -3.68
CA PHE A 189 15.57 -2.70 -4.54
C PHE A 189 16.95 -3.13 -5.03
N SER A 190 17.77 -3.71 -4.15
CA SER A 190 19.10 -4.24 -4.52
C SER A 190 19.02 -5.39 -5.54
N ALA A 191 18.01 -6.26 -5.42
CA ALA A 191 17.77 -7.31 -6.41
C ALA A 191 17.35 -6.73 -7.76
N LEU A 192 16.43 -5.75 -7.77
CA LEU A 192 15.99 -5.07 -8.99
C LEU A 192 17.13 -4.28 -9.66
N ASP A 193 17.99 -3.62 -8.89
CA ASP A 193 19.20 -2.95 -9.40
C ASP A 193 20.11 -3.94 -10.13
N ARG A 194 20.28 -5.15 -9.58
CA ARG A 194 21.09 -6.21 -10.18
C ARG A 194 20.48 -6.71 -11.49
N GLU A 195 19.19 -7.02 -11.49
CA GLU A 195 18.48 -7.49 -12.69
C GLU A 195 18.56 -6.44 -13.81
N ARG A 196 18.35 -5.17 -13.47
CA ARG A 196 18.48 -4.06 -14.41
C ARG A 196 19.92 -3.88 -14.91
N GLY A 197 20.90 -4.08 -14.03
CA GLY A 197 22.32 -3.98 -14.32
C GLY A 197 22.82 -4.92 -15.42
N PHE A 198 22.12 -6.02 -15.69
CA PHE A 198 22.43 -6.91 -16.83
C PHE A 198 22.06 -6.32 -18.20
N VAL A 199 21.14 -5.34 -18.23
CA VAL A 199 20.61 -4.76 -19.47
C VAL A 199 21.19 -3.37 -19.72
N THR A 200 21.41 -2.59 -18.66
CA THR A 200 21.87 -1.20 -18.77
C THR A 200 22.64 -0.77 -17.53
N PRO A 201 23.62 0.16 -17.65
CA PRO A 201 24.32 0.70 -16.50
C PRO A 201 23.36 1.17 -15.42
N THR A 202 23.49 0.58 -14.24
CA THR A 202 22.63 0.86 -13.09
C THR A 202 23.51 1.14 -11.87
N LEU A 203 23.26 2.28 -11.24
CA LEU A 203 23.90 2.66 -9.98
C LEU A 203 23.36 1.82 -8.82
N ARG A 204 24.23 1.49 -7.87
CA ARG A 204 23.79 0.90 -6.59
C ARG A 204 22.78 1.79 -5.89
N GLY A 205 21.65 1.21 -5.48
CA GLY A 205 20.56 1.93 -4.83
C GLY A 205 19.62 2.64 -5.80
N HIS A 206 19.75 2.46 -7.12
CA HIS A 206 18.90 3.14 -8.11
C HIS A 206 17.42 3.08 -7.77
N HIS A 207 16.85 1.89 -7.56
CA HIS A 207 15.42 1.76 -7.28
C HIS A 207 15.04 2.35 -5.91
N GLN A 208 15.91 2.24 -4.91
CA GLN A 208 15.67 2.82 -3.58
C GLN A 208 15.65 4.35 -3.65
N LEU A 209 16.62 4.95 -4.35
CA LEU A 209 16.78 6.39 -4.49
C LEU A 209 15.69 7.03 -5.38
N LYS A 210 15.06 6.26 -6.26
CA LYS A 210 13.85 6.65 -6.99
C LYS A 210 12.57 6.48 -6.19
N SER A 211 12.61 5.77 -5.07
CA SER A 211 11.43 5.57 -4.24
C SER A 211 10.94 6.91 -3.65
N PRO A 212 9.65 7.01 -3.26
CA PRO A 212 9.06 8.23 -2.70
C PRO A 212 9.79 8.84 -1.49
N GLY A 213 10.69 8.09 -0.84
CA GLY A 213 11.50 8.59 0.26
C GLY A 213 12.64 9.53 -0.15
N TYR A 214 13.16 9.42 -1.38
CA TYR A 214 14.30 10.22 -1.86
C TYR A 214 13.99 11.00 -3.15
N ASN A 215 13.19 10.46 -4.06
CA ASN A 215 12.75 11.11 -5.31
C ASN A 215 13.89 11.67 -6.20
N LEU A 216 15.04 10.97 -6.29
CA LEU A 216 16.21 11.43 -7.05
C LEU A 216 16.21 11.00 -8.53
N ASP A 217 15.03 10.83 -9.14
CA ASP A 217 14.87 10.21 -10.48
C ASP A 217 15.68 10.92 -11.57
N LEU A 218 15.57 12.25 -11.67
CA LEU A 218 16.26 13.04 -12.70
C LEU A 218 17.79 13.01 -12.52
N SER A 219 18.27 13.15 -11.28
CA SER A 219 19.71 13.13 -10.99
C SER A 219 20.33 11.78 -11.33
N LEU A 220 19.64 10.68 -11.03
CA LEU A 220 20.12 9.33 -11.33
C LEU A 220 20.18 9.07 -12.83
N ALA A 221 19.18 9.50 -13.59
CA ALA A 221 19.19 9.33 -15.05
C ALA A 221 20.42 10.00 -15.69
N THR A 222 20.79 11.20 -15.23
CA THR A 222 22.00 11.89 -15.71
C THR A 222 23.28 11.14 -15.33
N LEU A 223 23.38 10.64 -14.10
CA LEU A 223 24.57 9.89 -13.66
C LEU A 223 24.72 8.56 -14.40
N GLU A 224 23.62 7.87 -14.70
CA GLU A 224 23.66 6.62 -15.47
C GLU A 224 24.03 6.84 -16.93
N GLN A 225 23.59 7.94 -17.54
CA GLN A 225 24.05 8.34 -18.86
C GLN A 225 25.57 8.59 -18.88
N LEU A 226 26.10 9.24 -17.85
CA LEU A 226 27.54 9.45 -17.71
C LEU A 226 28.31 8.12 -17.57
N ILE A 227 27.75 7.15 -16.85
CA ILE A 227 28.35 5.81 -16.73
C ILE A 227 28.29 5.06 -18.05
N LEU A 228 27.22 5.24 -18.84
CA LEU A 228 27.13 4.65 -20.18
C LEU A 228 28.25 5.18 -21.10
N GLU A 229 28.58 6.47 -20.98
CA GLU A 229 29.66 7.11 -21.73
C GLU A 229 31.06 6.82 -21.17
N SER A 230 31.18 6.60 -19.86
CA SER A 230 32.46 6.36 -19.16
C SER A 230 32.28 5.37 -18.01
N PRO A 231 32.26 4.04 -18.30
CA PRO A 231 31.96 2.99 -17.33
C PRO A 231 32.90 2.97 -16.11
N GLU A 232 34.16 3.39 -16.27
CA GLU A 232 35.17 3.49 -15.22
C GLU A 232 34.80 4.46 -14.11
N LEU A 233 33.87 5.39 -14.35
CA LEU A 233 33.41 6.35 -13.34
C LEU A 233 32.44 5.72 -12.33
N LYS A 234 31.88 4.55 -12.62
CA LYS A 234 30.80 3.95 -11.81
C LYS A 234 31.13 3.87 -10.32
N GLU A 235 32.25 3.23 -9.96
CA GLU A 235 32.62 3.02 -8.56
C GLU A 235 32.84 4.34 -7.82
N LYS A 236 33.48 5.31 -8.49
CA LYS A 236 33.71 6.65 -7.94
C LYS A 236 32.40 7.40 -7.71
N LEU A 237 31.46 7.31 -8.66
CA LEU A 237 30.15 7.94 -8.55
C LEU A 237 29.30 7.29 -7.46
N GLU A 238 29.29 5.97 -7.35
CA GLU A 238 28.57 5.25 -6.29
C GLU A 238 29.06 5.65 -4.91
N LYS A 239 30.39 5.70 -4.71
CA LYS A 239 30.99 6.14 -3.44
C LYS A 239 30.60 7.59 -3.11
N HIS A 240 30.74 8.50 -4.07
CA HIS A 240 30.40 9.90 -3.86
C HIS A 240 28.91 10.12 -3.60
N LEU A 241 28.06 9.35 -4.27
CA LEU A 241 26.63 9.36 -4.03
C LEU A 241 26.33 8.91 -2.61
N GLU A 242 26.87 7.79 -2.13
CA GLU A 242 26.68 7.32 -0.76
C GLU A 242 27.12 8.36 0.29
N GLU A 243 28.31 8.97 0.11
CA GLU A 243 28.81 10.03 0.98
C GLU A 243 27.89 11.27 0.97
N SER A 244 27.41 11.66 -0.20
CA SER A 244 26.50 12.80 -0.36
C SER A 244 25.14 12.52 0.29
N MET A 245 24.60 11.30 0.12
CA MET A 245 23.38 10.86 0.77
C MET A 245 23.50 10.96 2.29
N LYS A 246 24.58 10.43 2.87
CA LYS A 246 24.84 10.51 4.31
C LYS A 246 25.00 11.96 4.80
N LYS A 247 25.71 12.80 4.03
CA LYS A 247 25.99 14.17 4.43
C LYS A 247 24.77 15.10 4.35
N PHE A 248 23.95 14.96 3.32
CA PHE A 248 22.90 15.91 3.00
C PHE A 248 21.49 15.41 3.28
N LEU A 249 21.28 14.09 3.23
CA LEU A 249 19.94 13.49 3.29
C LEU A 249 19.72 12.65 4.53
N TRP A 250 20.76 12.29 5.30
CA TRP A 250 20.53 11.65 6.59
C TRP A 250 20.08 12.68 7.64
N PRO A 251 19.17 12.29 8.55
CA PRO A 251 18.80 13.09 9.70
C PRO A 251 20.00 13.45 10.57
N LYS A 252 20.01 14.65 11.13
CA LYS A 252 21.06 15.14 12.02
C LYS A 252 20.62 15.18 13.48
N PRO A 253 21.54 15.13 14.45
CA PRO A 253 21.21 15.31 15.86
C PRO A 253 20.37 16.58 16.11
N GLY A 254 19.27 16.42 16.85
CA GLY A 254 18.28 17.46 17.12
C GLY A 254 17.12 17.53 16.12
N GLU A 255 17.23 16.92 14.94
CA GLU A 255 16.15 16.90 13.96
C GLU A 255 15.06 15.90 14.33
N SER A 256 13.87 16.13 13.79
CA SER A 256 12.69 15.32 14.07
C SER A 256 12.27 14.47 12.86
N VAL A 257 12.28 13.15 13.03
CA VAL A 257 11.93 12.16 12.01
C VAL A 257 10.65 11.41 12.37
N LEU A 258 9.88 11.01 11.37
CA LEU A 258 8.78 10.07 11.53
C LEU A 258 9.29 8.62 11.55
N ILE A 259 8.63 7.73 12.27
CA ILE A 259 8.88 6.29 12.15
C ILE A 259 7.66 5.66 11.47
N GLU A 260 7.85 5.24 10.22
CA GLU A 260 6.86 4.53 9.40
C GLU A 260 7.00 3.02 9.62
N HIS A 261 6.09 2.48 10.41
CA HIS A 261 5.99 1.06 10.73
C HIS A 261 4.92 0.44 9.84
N GLN A 262 5.33 -0.16 8.72
CA GLN A 262 4.41 -0.78 7.76
C GLN A 262 4.15 -2.23 8.13
N LYS A 263 2.88 -2.63 8.22
CA LYS A 263 2.49 -4.01 8.51
C LYS A 263 2.39 -4.86 7.25
N LEU A 264 2.38 -6.17 7.45
CA LEU A 264 2.21 -7.16 6.38
C LEU A 264 0.85 -7.07 5.67
N ASP A 265 -0.17 -6.50 6.32
CA ASP A 265 -1.48 -6.24 5.72
C ASP A 265 -1.55 -4.91 4.92
N GLY A 266 -0.42 -4.19 4.81
CA GLY A 266 -0.30 -2.92 4.12
C GLY A 266 -0.72 -1.69 4.93
N THR A 267 -1.12 -1.86 6.20
CA THR A 267 -1.38 -0.75 7.12
C THR A 267 -0.07 -0.06 7.49
N VAL A 268 -0.05 1.27 7.46
CA VAL A 268 1.11 2.09 7.86
C VAL A 268 0.83 2.72 9.22
N LEU A 269 1.52 2.29 10.28
CA LEU A 269 1.46 2.94 11.58
C LEU A 269 2.57 3.98 11.70
N TYR A 270 2.19 5.21 12.07
CA TYR A 270 3.16 6.24 12.41
C TYR A 270 3.35 6.21 13.92
N LEU A 271 4.54 5.80 14.40
CA LEU A 271 4.80 5.70 15.84
C LEU A 271 4.98 7.08 16.51
N GLY A 272 4.75 8.16 15.77
CA GLY A 272 5.00 9.55 16.19
C GLY A 272 6.37 10.04 15.75
N ARG A 273 6.63 11.32 16.00
CA ARG A 273 7.90 11.96 15.69
C ARG A 273 8.93 11.66 16.77
N ALA A 274 10.11 11.20 16.35
CA ALA A 274 11.27 11.02 17.20
C ALA A 274 12.29 12.12 16.97
N VAL A 275 13.02 12.51 18.02
CA VAL A 275 14.18 13.39 17.91
C VAL A 275 15.42 12.54 17.75
N VAL A 276 16.25 12.86 16.78
CA VAL A 276 17.55 12.19 16.57
C VAL A 276 18.50 12.65 17.67
N LYS A 277 18.95 11.74 18.53
CA LYS A 277 19.87 12.06 19.64
C LYS A 277 21.32 11.99 19.18
N SER A 278 21.65 10.95 18.42
CA SER A 278 22.98 10.75 17.86
C SER A 278 22.88 9.99 16.55
N VAL A 279 23.87 10.23 15.69
CA VAL A 279 24.09 9.51 14.44
C VAL A 279 25.58 9.21 14.38
N ASP A 280 25.92 7.95 14.11
CA ASP A 280 27.27 7.52 13.78
C ASP A 280 27.27 6.79 12.41
N ASP A 281 28.43 6.29 11.98
CA ASP A 281 28.58 5.63 10.69
C ASP A 281 27.74 4.35 10.53
N LYS A 282 27.26 3.79 11.64
CA LYS A 282 26.54 2.51 11.71
C LYS A 282 25.08 2.69 12.14
N GLN A 283 24.72 3.66 12.95
CA GLN A 283 23.41 3.68 13.60
C GLN A 283 22.90 5.07 13.95
N LEU A 284 21.58 5.15 14.14
CA LEU A 284 20.85 6.31 14.63
C LEU A 284 20.18 5.97 15.95
N LEU A 285 20.34 6.84 16.96
CA LEU A 285 19.58 6.78 18.20
C LEU A 285 18.44 7.80 18.14
N LEU A 286 17.22 7.31 18.23
CA LEU A 286 16.00 8.11 18.19
C LEU A 286 15.35 8.13 19.56
N GLU A 287 14.85 9.28 20.01
CA GLU A 287 14.16 9.42 21.29
C GLU A 287 12.75 9.97 21.10
N ARG A 288 11.78 9.36 21.78
CA ARG A 288 10.39 9.81 21.87
C ARG A 288 9.93 9.85 23.31
N LYS A 289 8.95 10.71 23.59
CA LYS A 289 8.27 10.76 24.89
C LYS A 289 6.93 10.05 24.82
N VAL A 290 6.58 9.37 25.89
CA VAL A 290 5.24 8.82 26.06
C VAL A 290 4.26 9.91 26.48
N HIS A 291 3.15 10.00 25.74
CA HIS A 291 2.10 10.98 25.98
C HIS A 291 0.79 10.38 26.53
N THR A 292 0.69 9.06 26.63
CA THR A 292 -0.49 8.37 27.13
C THR A 292 -0.12 7.23 28.05
N ASP A 293 -0.88 7.03 29.12
CA ASP A 293 -0.76 5.86 29.99
C ASP A 293 -1.29 4.59 29.28
N GLY A 294 -0.85 3.43 29.76
CA GLY A 294 -1.32 2.13 29.26
C GLY A 294 -0.36 1.01 29.65
N VAL A 295 -0.16 0.06 28.74
CA VAL A 295 0.80 -1.03 28.90
C VAL A 295 1.65 -1.12 27.64
N TYR A 296 2.95 -1.37 27.80
CA TYR A 296 3.79 -1.77 26.68
C TYR A 296 3.44 -3.21 26.32
N ASN A 297 2.67 -3.38 25.25
CA ASN A 297 2.24 -4.69 24.74
C ASN A 297 3.45 -5.59 24.48
N GLY A 298 3.31 -6.89 24.76
CA GLY A 298 4.41 -7.87 24.72
C GLY A 298 5.22 -7.90 26.03
N LEU A 299 5.58 -6.74 26.59
CA LEU A 299 6.39 -6.67 27.82
C LEU A 299 5.57 -6.79 29.12
N GLY A 300 4.27 -6.48 29.08
CA GLY A 300 3.42 -6.44 30.28
C GLY A 300 3.79 -5.33 31.28
N VAL A 301 4.66 -4.40 30.88
CA VAL A 301 5.14 -3.31 31.72
C VAL A 301 4.19 -2.11 31.62
N PRO A 302 3.78 -1.49 32.76
CA PRO A 302 2.97 -0.29 32.73
C PRO A 302 3.68 0.82 31.95
N LYS A 303 2.98 1.40 30.97
CA LYS A 303 3.41 2.55 30.20
C LYS A 303 2.89 3.81 30.90
N ARG A 304 3.77 4.76 31.19
CA ARG A 304 3.41 6.01 31.90
C ARG A 304 3.76 7.24 31.08
N VAL A 305 2.94 8.29 31.20
CA VAL A 305 3.27 9.61 30.64
C VAL A 305 4.64 10.07 31.17
N GLY A 306 5.49 10.52 30.24
CA GLY A 306 6.85 10.97 30.56
C GLY A 306 7.93 9.88 30.50
N ASP A 307 7.57 8.60 30.37
CA ASP A 307 8.55 7.56 30.01
C ASP A 307 9.23 7.93 28.67
N LEU A 308 10.52 7.61 28.54
CA LEU A 308 11.30 7.80 27.31
C LEU A 308 11.33 6.50 26.51
N ILE A 309 11.25 6.63 25.19
CA ILE A 309 11.40 5.53 24.25
C ILE A 309 12.63 5.84 23.41
N GLU A 310 13.68 5.05 23.59
CA GLU A 310 14.88 5.11 22.77
C GLU A 310 14.82 4.00 21.73
N THR A 311 14.85 4.34 20.45
CA THR A 311 14.90 3.36 19.35
C THR A 311 16.23 3.51 18.62
N LEU A 312 17.03 2.46 18.67
CA LEU A 312 18.25 2.29 17.90
C LEU A 312 17.91 1.70 16.53
N VAL A 313 18.33 2.40 15.48
CA VAL A 313 18.14 1.99 14.09
C VAL A 313 19.51 1.84 13.45
N GLN A 314 19.85 0.61 13.07
CA GLN A 314 21.02 0.35 12.23
C GLN A 314 20.52 0.22 10.78
N PRO A 315 20.94 1.10 9.86
CA PRO A 315 20.52 1.03 8.48
C PRO A 315 20.91 -0.31 7.87
N TYR A 316 20.01 -0.85 7.06
CA TYR A 316 20.16 -2.13 6.40
C TYR A 316 20.16 -3.38 7.32
N GLU A 317 19.93 -3.22 8.63
CA GLU A 317 19.72 -4.37 9.53
C GLU A 317 18.25 -4.78 9.63
N TRP A 318 18.05 -6.09 9.81
CA TRP A 318 16.75 -6.75 9.87
C TRP A 318 16.00 -6.58 11.19
N TRP A 319 16.42 -5.62 12.01
CA TRP A 319 15.74 -5.31 13.25
C TRP A 319 15.94 -3.86 13.68
N THR A 320 15.04 -3.40 14.55
CA THR A 320 15.22 -2.16 15.31
C THR A 320 15.13 -2.48 16.79
N HIS A 321 16.00 -1.89 17.61
CA HIS A 321 16.05 -2.15 19.04
C HIS A 321 15.46 -0.96 19.79
N THR A 322 14.38 -1.18 20.53
CA THR A 322 13.72 -0.16 21.35
C THR A 322 13.88 -0.45 22.84
N ARG A 323 14.32 0.55 23.60
CA ARG A 323 14.39 0.55 25.05
C ARG A 323 13.36 1.53 25.62
N TYR A 324 12.65 1.09 26.64
CA TYR A 324 11.71 1.91 27.39
C TYR A 324 12.38 2.32 28.69
N LEU A 325 12.48 3.62 28.95
CA LEU A 325 13.13 4.15 30.14
C LEU A 325 12.15 4.93 31.01
N ARG A 326 12.22 4.67 32.31
CA ARG A 326 11.53 5.45 33.35
C ARG A 326 12.58 6.02 34.28
N GLN A 327 12.60 7.34 34.44
CA GLN A 327 13.61 8.01 35.28
C GLN A 327 15.04 7.55 34.94
N ASN A 328 15.34 7.42 33.64
CA ASN A 328 16.60 6.92 33.07
C ASN A 328 16.98 5.46 33.40
N GLN A 329 16.07 4.68 33.99
CA GLN A 329 16.23 3.24 34.16
C GLN A 329 15.46 2.49 33.08
N VAL A 330 16.11 1.50 32.46
CA VAL A 330 15.45 0.63 31.47
C VAL A 330 14.41 -0.23 32.19
N VAL A 331 13.15 -0.06 31.81
CA VAL A 331 12.02 -0.84 32.34
C VAL A 331 11.60 -1.96 31.39
N GLY A 332 12.12 -1.96 30.16
CA GLY A 332 11.94 -3.06 29.20
C GLY A 332 12.67 -2.80 27.89
N GLU A 333 13.03 -3.87 27.19
CA GLU A 333 13.67 -3.84 25.88
C GLU A 333 12.92 -4.73 24.91
N TYR A 334 12.82 -4.28 23.67
CA TYR A 334 12.06 -4.92 22.61
C TYR A 334 12.79 -4.72 21.29
N VAL A 335 13.03 -5.82 20.57
CA VAL A 335 13.66 -5.83 19.25
C VAL A 335 12.60 -6.26 18.24
N ASN A 336 12.21 -5.32 17.39
CA ASN A 336 11.27 -5.55 16.30
C ASN A 336 12.00 -6.20 15.14
N ILE A 337 11.62 -7.39 14.70
CA ILE A 337 12.19 -7.98 13.49
C ILE A 337 11.44 -7.40 12.29
N ASN A 338 12.18 -6.71 11.43
CA ASN A 338 11.62 -5.98 10.30
C ASN A 338 12.49 -6.16 9.06
N THR A 339 11.96 -5.81 7.89
CA THR A 339 12.80 -5.64 6.72
C THR A 339 13.84 -4.55 6.97
N PRO A 340 15.04 -4.65 6.38
CA PRO A 340 16.12 -3.69 6.59
C PRO A 340 15.67 -2.22 6.62
N ALA A 341 15.93 -1.55 7.75
CA ALA A 341 15.43 -0.19 7.96
C ALA A 341 16.07 0.82 6.99
N GLU A 342 15.22 1.63 6.37
CA GLU A 342 15.60 2.66 5.39
C GLU A 342 15.55 4.04 6.03
N VAL A 343 16.66 4.78 5.93
CA VAL A 343 16.82 6.13 6.52
C VAL A 343 16.57 7.18 5.46
N CYS A 344 15.37 7.75 5.43
CA CYS A 344 15.02 8.87 4.56
C CYS A 344 15.20 10.22 5.30
N PRO A 345 15.21 11.36 4.60
CA PRO A 345 15.46 12.67 5.22
C PRO A 345 14.51 13.04 6.35
N ASP A 346 13.23 12.71 6.23
CA ASP A 346 12.21 13.10 7.21
C ASP A 346 11.57 11.91 7.95
N ARG A 347 12.03 10.69 7.67
CA ARG A 347 11.45 9.47 8.21
C ARG A 347 12.40 8.27 8.19
N ILE A 348 12.17 7.34 9.11
CA ILE A 348 12.67 5.97 9.05
C ILE A 348 11.53 5.08 8.59
N ARG A 349 11.79 4.20 7.63
CA ARG A 349 10.80 3.28 7.07
C ARG A 349 11.29 1.84 7.13
N TYR A 350 10.40 0.94 7.52
CA TYR A 350 10.61 -0.49 7.41
C TYR A 350 9.24 -1.20 7.34
N ILE A 351 9.27 -2.46 6.94
CA ILE A 351 8.10 -3.35 7.01
C ILE A 351 8.30 -4.27 8.21
N ASP A 352 7.41 -4.14 9.18
CA ASP A 352 7.28 -5.03 10.33
C ASP A 352 6.91 -6.44 9.86
N LEU A 353 7.68 -7.44 10.30
CA LEU A 353 7.45 -8.84 9.99
C LEU A 353 6.58 -9.54 11.04
N GLU A 354 6.05 -8.79 12.02
CA GLU A 354 5.14 -9.26 13.07
C GLU A 354 5.74 -10.37 13.96
N VAL A 355 7.07 -10.38 14.10
CA VAL A 355 7.80 -11.23 15.05
C VAL A 355 8.79 -10.38 15.83
N ASP A 356 8.83 -10.60 17.14
CA ASP A 356 9.57 -9.73 18.05
C ASP A 356 10.40 -10.52 19.03
N VAL A 357 11.46 -9.90 19.54
CA VAL A 357 12.26 -10.43 20.64
C VAL A 357 12.18 -9.46 21.81
N ILE A 358 11.76 -9.95 22.96
CA ILE A 358 11.58 -9.12 24.15
C ILE A 358 12.47 -9.57 25.28
N ARG A 359 12.93 -8.60 26.07
CA ARG A 359 13.52 -8.85 27.39
C ARG A 359 12.56 -8.37 28.46
N LYS A 360 12.03 -9.30 29.26
CA LYS A 360 11.16 -9.00 30.40
C LYS A 360 11.96 -8.37 31.55
N PRO A 361 11.29 -7.69 32.51
CA PRO A 361 11.94 -7.12 33.70
C PRO A 361 12.77 -8.11 34.53
N GLY A 362 12.51 -9.43 34.43
CA GLY A 362 13.29 -10.49 35.08
C GLY A 362 14.53 -10.95 34.31
N GLY A 363 14.84 -10.34 33.16
CA GLY A 363 15.99 -10.68 32.31
C GLY A 363 15.76 -11.82 31.33
N GLU A 364 14.63 -12.54 31.42
CA GLU A 364 14.22 -13.54 30.45
C GLU A 364 14.05 -12.91 29.06
N ILE A 365 14.65 -13.56 28.05
CA ILE A 365 14.57 -13.16 26.64
C ILE A 365 13.74 -14.22 25.91
N GLU A 366 12.71 -13.78 25.19
CA GLU A 366 11.86 -14.68 24.41
C GLU A 366 11.52 -14.06 23.05
N ILE A 367 11.29 -14.94 22.07
CA ILE A 367 10.73 -14.56 20.77
C ILE A 367 9.21 -14.71 20.87
N VAL A 368 8.47 -13.66 20.56
CA VAL A 368 7.00 -13.64 20.60
C VAL A 368 6.42 -13.49 19.20
N ASP A 369 5.14 -13.83 19.07
CA ASP A 369 4.34 -13.65 17.84
C ASP A 369 4.80 -14.46 16.62
N LYS A 370 5.56 -15.55 16.82
CA LYS A 370 5.93 -16.49 15.73
C LYS A 370 4.71 -17.00 14.95
N GLU A 371 3.61 -17.28 15.64
CA GLU A 371 2.38 -17.74 15.00
C GLU A 371 1.70 -16.65 14.16
N LYS A 372 1.96 -15.36 14.42
CA LYS A 372 1.46 -14.27 13.57
C LYS A 372 2.23 -14.25 12.26
N LEU A 373 3.56 -14.26 12.32
CA LEU A 373 4.43 -14.35 11.14
C LEU A 373 4.08 -15.57 10.28
N GLU A 374 3.90 -16.75 10.88
CA GLU A 374 3.62 -17.99 10.14
C GLU A 374 2.28 -17.95 9.37
N LYS A 375 1.27 -17.19 9.82
CA LYS A 375 0.01 -17.03 9.08
C LYS A 375 0.17 -16.33 7.73
N HIS A 376 1.28 -15.63 7.54
CA HIS A 376 1.59 -14.86 6.32
C HIS A 376 2.39 -15.67 5.29
N ARG A 377 2.91 -16.85 5.69
CA ARG A 377 3.73 -17.72 4.84
C ARG A 377 3.01 -18.09 3.55
N ASP A 378 3.65 -17.80 2.43
CA ASP A 378 3.20 -18.06 1.07
C ASP A 378 1.84 -17.41 0.70
N ILE A 379 1.40 -16.44 1.51
CA ILE A 379 0.20 -15.62 1.29
C ILE A 379 0.59 -14.17 1.06
N THR A 380 1.26 -13.54 2.03
CA THR A 380 1.74 -12.15 1.93
C THR A 380 3.25 -12.06 1.81
N ILE A 381 3.99 -13.04 2.32
CA ILE A 381 5.45 -13.13 2.24
C ILE A 381 5.89 -14.54 1.86
N SER A 382 7.06 -14.68 1.25
CA SER A 382 7.58 -16.00 0.89
C SER A 382 8.06 -16.79 2.11
N SER A 383 7.99 -18.12 2.02
CA SER A 383 8.61 -19.03 3.01
C SER A 383 10.07 -18.67 3.35
N LYS A 384 10.85 -18.26 2.35
CA LYS A 384 12.25 -17.82 2.54
C LYS A 384 12.36 -16.55 3.41
N LEU A 385 11.42 -15.61 3.27
CA LEU A 385 11.39 -14.40 4.10
C LEU A 385 11.00 -14.73 5.55
N VAL A 386 10.07 -15.66 5.76
CA VAL A 386 9.74 -16.17 7.09
C VAL A 386 10.95 -16.81 7.78
N GLU A 387 11.66 -17.70 7.08
CA GLU A 387 12.88 -18.33 7.59
C GLU A 387 13.97 -17.30 7.92
N THR A 388 14.13 -16.28 7.08
CA THR A 388 15.05 -15.18 7.32
C THR A 388 14.68 -14.41 8.58
N ALA A 389 13.40 -14.07 8.76
CA ALA A 389 12.91 -13.37 9.93
C ALA A 389 13.12 -14.17 11.22
N LEU A 390 12.82 -15.47 11.21
CA LEU A 390 13.03 -16.36 12.37
C LEU A 390 14.51 -16.48 12.73
N LYS A 391 15.39 -16.65 11.75
CA LYS A 391 16.84 -16.64 11.97
C LYS A 391 17.31 -15.32 12.56
N LYS A 392 16.79 -14.20 12.06
CA LYS A 392 17.11 -12.86 12.59
C LYS A 392 16.57 -12.64 14.01
N ALA A 393 15.42 -13.24 14.35
CA ALA A 393 14.94 -13.27 15.72
C ALA A 393 15.90 -14.05 16.65
N GLU A 394 16.44 -15.19 16.23
CA GLU A 394 17.43 -15.94 17.00
C GLU A 394 18.74 -15.15 17.19
N GLU A 395 19.24 -14.50 16.14
CA GLU A 395 20.39 -13.60 16.23
C GLU A 395 20.12 -12.43 17.21
N ALA A 396 18.90 -11.87 17.20
CA ALA A 396 18.49 -10.82 18.11
C ALA A 396 18.40 -11.28 19.58
N VAL A 397 18.03 -12.54 19.85
CA VAL A 397 18.08 -13.13 21.20
C VAL A 397 19.52 -13.13 21.72
N TRP A 398 20.47 -13.57 20.89
CA TRP A 398 21.89 -13.59 21.24
C TRP A 398 22.45 -12.18 21.46
N TYR A 399 22.09 -11.22 20.59
CA TYR A 399 22.44 -9.81 20.72
C TYR A 399 21.93 -9.21 22.04
N LEU A 400 20.64 -9.41 22.35
CA LEU A 400 20.08 -8.92 23.62
C LEU A 400 20.81 -9.56 24.80
N GLY A 401 21.09 -10.87 24.74
CA GLY A 401 21.81 -11.65 25.75
C GLY A 401 23.24 -11.17 26.07
N GLY A 402 23.76 -10.16 25.37
CA GLY A 402 25.09 -9.61 25.59
C GLY A 402 26.18 -10.25 24.73
N GLY A 403 25.80 -11.04 23.72
CA GLY A 403 26.71 -11.48 22.68
C GLY A 403 27.26 -10.28 21.90
N ARG A 404 28.60 -10.19 21.78
CA ARG A 404 29.30 -9.19 20.98
C ARG A 404 29.82 -9.76 19.68
#